data_AF-A0A2D8AIZ6-F1
#
_entry.id   AF-A0A2D8AIZ6-F1
#
_cell.length_a   1.000
_cell.length_b   1.000
_cell.length_c   1.000
_cell.angle_alpha   90.00
_cell.angle_beta   90.00
_cell.angle_gamma   90.00
#
_symmetry.space_group_name_H-M   'P 1'
#
loop_
_entity.id
_entity.type
_entity.pdbx_description
1 polymer ?
#
loop_
_entity_poly.entity_id
_entity_poly.type
_entity_poly.pdbx_seq_one_letter_code
_entity_poly.pdbx_strand_id
1 'polypeptide(L)' 'MADGASRRRSLRSAFTVQDCAKLGTFKRVAIVDDVMTTGATVDALAQSIKEHGVAQVDV' A
#
# COMPACT_ATOMS: atom_id res chain seq x y z
N MET A 1 -22.19 9.40 9.51
CA MET A 1 -21.67 8.97 8.19
C MET A 1 -20.21 9.36 8.13
N ALA A 2 -19.28 8.41 7.98
CA ALA A 2 -17.85 8.74 7.90
C ALA A 2 -17.52 9.26 6.48
N ASP A 3 -17.28 10.57 6.39
CA ASP A 3 -16.88 11.25 5.15
C ASP A 3 -15.67 10.60 4.47
N GLY A 4 -15.67 10.53 3.14
CA GLY A 4 -14.59 9.92 2.36
C GLY A 4 -13.20 10.53 2.64
N ALA A 5 -13.15 11.79 3.09
CA ALA A 5 -11.93 12.45 3.52
C ALA A 5 -11.36 11.86 4.83
N SER A 6 -12.22 11.47 5.76
CA SER A 6 -11.82 10.80 7.01
C SER A 6 -11.32 9.39 6.75
N ARG A 7 -11.97 8.68 5.80
CA ARG A 7 -11.54 7.33 5.36
C ARG A 7 -10.14 7.35 4.74
N ARG A 8 -9.86 8.31 3.85
CA ARG A 8 -8.51 8.50 3.25
C ARG A 8 -7.44 8.81 4.30
N ARG A 9 -7.78 9.53 5.36
CA ARG A 9 -6.85 9.90 6.43
C ARG A 9 -6.51 8.72 7.35
N SER A 10 -7.50 7.86 7.63
CA SER A 10 -7.30 6.62 8.39
C SER A 10 -6.40 5.62 7.65
N LEU A 11 -6.45 5.60 6.31
CA LEU A 11 -5.68 4.62 5.51
C LEU A 11 -4.20 4.99 5.37
N ARG A 12 -3.82 6.26 5.50
CA ARG A 12 -2.43 6.73 5.37
C ARG A 12 -1.43 6.11 6.37
N SER A 13 -1.93 5.50 7.44
CA SER A 13 -1.11 4.77 8.42
C SER A 13 -1.70 3.40 8.75
N ALA A 14 -2.53 2.85 7.85
CA ALA A 14 -3.14 1.54 8.06
C ALA A 14 -2.14 0.38 7.86
N PHE A 15 -1.03 0.64 7.16
CA PHE A 15 -0.05 -0.39 6.79
C PHE A 15 1.34 -0.04 7.30
N THR A 16 2.03 -1.06 7.81
CA THR A 16 3.43 -1.02 8.22
C THR A 16 4.13 -2.24 7.64
N VAL A 17 5.27 -2.04 6.98
CA VAL A 17 6.15 -3.13 6.55
C VAL A 17 6.98 -3.56 7.75
N GLN A 18 6.87 -4.85 8.13
CA GLN A 18 7.77 -5.45 9.11
C GLN A 18 8.86 -6.24 8.38
N ASP A 19 10.11 -6.05 8.82
CA ASP A 19 11.33 -6.65 8.26
C ASP A 19 11.72 -6.16 6.84
N CYS A 20 12.38 -5.00 6.80
CA CYS A 20 12.61 -4.21 5.58
C CYS A 20 13.81 -4.66 4.73
N ALA A 21 14.68 -5.55 5.25
CA ALA A 21 15.98 -5.83 4.61
C ALA A 21 15.84 -6.44 3.21
N LYS A 22 14.79 -7.24 2.97
CA LYS A 22 14.55 -7.90 1.69
C LYS A 22 13.66 -7.09 0.76
N LEU A 23 12.78 -6.25 1.28
CA LEU A 23 11.75 -5.61 0.44
C LEU A 23 12.38 -4.69 -0.62
N GLY A 24 13.38 -3.88 -0.24
CA GLY A 24 14.13 -3.03 -1.18
C GLY A 24 15.00 -3.79 -2.19
N THR A 25 15.14 -5.11 -2.08
CA THR A 25 15.85 -5.93 -3.08
C THR A 25 14.98 -6.28 -4.29
N PHE A 26 13.65 -6.16 -4.16
CA PHE A 26 12.72 -6.47 -5.24
C PHE A 26 12.53 -5.26 -6.15
N LYS A 27 12.75 -5.45 -7.46
CA LYS A 27 12.51 -4.41 -8.46
C LYS A 27 11.01 -4.17 -8.71
N ARG A 28 10.20 -5.22 -8.54
CA ARG A 28 8.75 -5.19 -8.82
C ARG A 28 8.00 -6.08 -7.83
N VAL A 29 6.87 -5.60 -7.33
CA VAL A 29 5.94 -6.30 -6.45
C VAL A 29 4.52 -6.16 -6.99
N ALA A 30 3.71 -7.20 -6.92
CA ALA A 30 2.28 -7.15 -7.27
C ALA A 30 1.43 -7.30 -6.00
N ILE A 31 0.39 -6.48 -5.88
CA ILE A 31 -0.61 -6.58 -4.82
C ILE A 31 -1.76 -7.43 -5.34
N VAL A 32 -2.14 -8.47 -4.60
CA VAL A 32 -3.31 -9.30 -4.92
C VAL A 32 -4.33 -9.11 -3.81
N ASP A 33 -5.53 -8.69 -4.20
CA ASP A 33 -6.67 -8.50 -3.30
C ASP A 33 -7.90 -9.21 -3.90
N ASP A 34 -8.77 -9.75 -3.06
CA ASP A 34 -9.93 -10.52 -3.52
C ASP A 34 -11.03 -9.61 -4.09
N VAL A 35 -11.24 -8.44 -3.46
CA VAL A 35 -12.22 -7.43 -3.88
C VAL A 35 -11.63 -6.03 -3.78
N MET A 36 -11.40 -5.44 -4.95
CA MET A 36 -11.04 -4.02 -5.05
C MET A 36 -12.31 -3.18 -5.25
N THR A 37 -12.50 -2.17 -4.39
CA THR A 37 -13.61 -1.19 -4.54
C THR A 37 -13.08 0.17 -5.02
N THR A 38 -12.61 1.03 -4.11
CA THR A 38 -12.14 2.39 -4.44
C THR A 38 -10.63 2.48 -4.65
N GLY A 39 -9.90 1.36 -4.59
CA GLY A 39 -8.44 1.32 -4.69
C GLY A 39 -7.66 1.93 -3.51
N ALA A 40 -8.32 2.67 -2.61
CA ALA A 40 -7.66 3.37 -1.50
C ALA A 40 -6.83 2.45 -0.58
N THR A 41 -7.23 1.19 -0.43
CA THR A 41 -6.45 0.17 0.30
C THR A 41 -5.16 -0.18 -0.44
N VAL A 42 -5.27 -0.49 -1.72
CA VAL A 42 -4.14 -0.77 -2.62
C VAL A 42 -3.18 0.42 -2.69
N ASP A 43 -3.70 1.63 -2.83
CA ASP A 43 -2.88 2.85 -2.91
C ASP A 43 -2.05 3.05 -1.64
N ALA A 44 -2.66 2.87 -0.47
CA ALA A 44 -1.98 2.99 0.81
C ALA A 44 -0.90 1.91 1.00
N LEU A 45 -1.20 0.66 0.60
CA LEU A 45 -0.22 -0.44 0.65
C LEU A 45 0.93 -0.22 -0.34
N ALA A 46 0.62 0.19 -1.57
CA ALA A 46 1.61 0.48 -2.61
C ALA A 46 2.53 1.63 -2.20
N GLN A 47 1.99 2.67 -1.56
CA GLN A 47 2.79 3.75 -0.99
C GLN A 47 3.77 3.22 0.06
N SER A 48 3.28 2.42 1.02
CA SER A 48 4.12 1.82 2.06
C SER A 48 5.23 0.96 1.46
N ILE A 49 4.95 0.15 0.43
CA ILE A 49 5.95 -0.69 -0.26
C ILE A 49 7.01 0.16 -0.98
N LYS A 50 6.60 1.23 -1.66
CA LYS A 50 7.52 2.14 -2.39
C LYS A 50 8.46 2.89 -1.44
N GLU A 51 7.96 3.32 -0.28
CA GLU A 51 8.77 3.96 0.77
C GLU A 51 9.90 3.05 1.27
N HIS A 52 9.79 1.74 1.07
CA HIS A 52 10.78 0.72 1.44
C HIS A 52 11.68 0.25 0.28
N GLY A 53 11.75 1.03 -0.81
CA GLY A 53 12.77 0.87 -1.86
C GLY A 53 12.35 0.04 -3.07
N VAL A 54 11.09 -0.39 -3.16
CA VAL A 54 10.58 -1.08 -4.35
C VAL A 54 10.33 -0.08 -5.47
N ALA A 55 10.95 -0.29 -6.63
CA ALA A 55 10.85 0.62 -7.77
C ALA A 55 9.48 0.59 -8.47
N GLN A 56 8.82 -0.56 -8.48
CA GLN A 56 7.52 -0.73 -9.13
C GLN A 56 6.55 -1.57 -8.30
N VAL A 57 5.33 -1.08 -8.16
CA VAL A 57 4.22 -1.81 -7.54
C VAL A 57 3.08 -1.85 -8.54
N ASP A 58 2.63 -3.06 -8.86
CA ASP A 58 1.51 -3.36 -9.74
C ASP A 58 0.34 -3.95 -8.93
N VAL A 59 -0.86 -3.98 -9.51
CA VAL A 59 -2.10 -4.52 -8.93
C VAL A 59 -2.71 -5.54 -9.89
#